data_AF-A0A6H5GKY1-F1
#
_entry.id   AF-A0A6H5GKY1-F1
#
_cell.length_a   1.000
_cell.length_b   1.000
_cell.length_c   1.000
_cell.angle_alpha   90.00
_cell.angle_beta   90.00
_cell.angle_gamma   90.00
#
_symmetry.space_group_name_H-M   'P 1'
#
loop_
_entity.id
_entity.type
_entity.pdbx_description
1 polymer ?
#
loop_
_entity_poly.entity_id
_entity_poly.type
_entity_poly.pdbx_seq_one_letter_code
_entity_poly.pdbx_strand_id
1 'polypeptide(L)' 'MAGYPCDVCGRVLSTRITLKEHVARHSKEKPYECQLCGRQIRSKMDFLLHVQGHTLGLPH' A
#
# COMPACT_ATOMS: atom_id res chain seq x y z
N MET A 1 15.43 -25.80 -7.69
CA MET A 1 15.52 -24.37 -8.03
C MET A 1 14.84 -23.59 -6.92
N ALA A 2 15.60 -23.03 -5.99
CA ALA A 2 15.04 -22.25 -4.89
C ALA A 2 14.67 -20.86 -5.41
N GLY A 3 13.39 -20.64 -5.68
CA GLY A 3 12.87 -19.31 -6.00
C GLY A 3 12.66 -18.47 -4.74
N TYR A 4 12.39 -17.19 -4.93
CA TYR A 4 12.13 -16.25 -3.84
C TYR A 4 10.62 -15.99 -3.74
N PRO A 5 9.93 -16.54 -2.73
CA PRO A 5 8.51 -16.33 -2.55
C PRO A 5 8.23 -14.89 -2.09
N CYS A 6 7.19 -14.29 -2.65
CA CYS A 6 6.64 -13.03 -2.19
C CYS A 6 5.77 -13.28 -0.97
N ASP A 7 6.10 -12.65 0.16
CA ASP A 7 5.33 -12.78 1.40
C ASP A 7 3.91 -12.18 1.30
N VAL A 8 3.71 -11.23 0.37
CA VAL A 8 2.43 -10.52 0.20
C VAL A 8 1.40 -11.32 -0.60
N CYS A 9 1.83 -12.04 -1.64
CA CYS A 9 0.90 -12.74 -2.55
C CYS A 9 1.28 -14.19 -2.87
N GLY A 10 2.35 -14.71 -2.26
CA GLY A 10 2.83 -16.07 -2.47
C GLY A 10 3.50 -16.34 -3.82
N ARG A 11 3.62 -15.33 -4.70
CA ARG A 11 4.24 -15.52 -6.02
C ARG A 11 5.74 -15.81 -5.87
N VAL A 12 6.22 -16.85 -6.53
CA VAL A 12 7.65 -17.21 -6.53
C VAL A 12 8.35 -16.53 -7.70
N LEU A 13 9.38 -15.74 -7.38
CA LEU A 13 10.19 -15.00 -8.34
C LEU A 13 11.56 -15.65 -8.50
N SER A 14 12.17 -15.47 -9.67
CA SER A 14 13.42 -16.15 -10.04
C SER A 14 14.66 -15.55 -9.33
N THR A 15 14.61 -14.27 -8.92
CA THR A 15 15.75 -13.57 -8.30
C THR A 15 15.32 -12.63 -7.17
N ARG A 16 16.23 -12.30 -6.25
CA ARG A 16 15.96 -11.30 -5.21
C ARG A 16 15.65 -9.91 -5.76
N ILE A 17 16.28 -9.51 -6.87
CA ILE A 17 16.07 -8.19 -7.49
C ILE A 17 14.63 -8.10 -8.03
N THR A 18 14.20 -9.11 -8.79
CA THR A 18 12.83 -9.17 -9.30
C THR A 18 11.79 -9.30 -8.19
N LEU A 19 12.12 -10.01 -7.09
CA LEU A 19 11.29 -10.00 -5.87
C LEU A 19 11.19 -8.58 -5.29
N LYS A 20 12.30 -7.84 -5.18
CA LYS A 20 12.32 -6.48 -4.60
C LYS A 20 11.46 -5.51 -5.40
N GLU A 21 11.58 -5.51 -6.72
CA GLU A 21 10.72 -4.69 -7.60
C GLU A 21 9.26 -5.15 -7.55
N HIS A 22 9.02 -6.45 -7.45
CA HIS A 22 7.69 -7.01 -7.31
C HIS A 22 7.00 -6.59 -6.00
N VAL A 23 7.70 -6.67 -4.85
CA VAL A 23 7.16 -6.21 -3.56
C VAL A 23 7.04 -4.70 -3.51
N ALA A 24 7.87 -3.94 -4.22
CA ALA A 24 7.70 -2.50 -4.37
C ALA A 24 6.41 -2.14 -5.10
N ARG A 25 5.86 -3.03 -5.94
CA ARG A 25 4.53 -2.82 -6.55
C ARG A 25 3.37 -3.23 -5.63
N HIS A 26 3.62 -4.14 -4.69
CA HIS A 26 2.66 -4.50 -3.64
C HIS A 26 2.57 -3.44 -2.57
N SER A 27 3.70 -2.85 -2.22
CA SER A 27 3.77 -1.54 -1.59
C SER A 27 3.22 -0.55 -2.61
N LYS A 28 1.89 -0.49 -2.74
CA LYS A 28 1.23 0.68 -3.30
C LYS A 28 1.72 1.82 -2.41
N GLU A 29 2.82 2.46 -2.78
CA GLU A 29 3.36 3.65 -2.15
C GLU A 29 2.38 4.78 -2.45
N LYS A 30 1.18 4.66 -1.90
CA LYS A 30 0.33 5.75 -1.56
C LYS A 30 0.89 6.17 -0.21
N PRO A 31 1.70 7.25 -0.16
CA PRO A 31 2.42 7.65 1.06
C PRO A 31 1.50 7.89 2.25
N TYR A 32 0.18 7.98 2.00
CA TYR A 32 -0.82 8.24 3.00
C TYR A 32 -1.91 7.17 2.99
N GLU A 33 -1.77 6.19 3.87
CA GLU A 33 -2.84 5.22 4.17
C GLU A 33 -3.62 5.69 5.40
N CYS A 34 -4.94 5.78 5.26
CA CYS A 34 -5.80 6.07 6.39
C CYS A 34 -5.91 4.85 7.30
N GLN A 35 -5.41 4.96 8.53
CA GLN A 35 -5.49 3.90 9.53
C GLN A 35 -6.91 3.68 10.10
N LEU A 36 -7.84 4.59 9.83
CA LEU A 36 -9.24 4.49 10.28
C LEU A 36 -10.09 3.60 9.37
N CYS A 37 -9.81 3.58 8.06
CA CYS A 37 -10.59 2.81 7.08
C CYS A 37 -9.75 2.03 6.06
N GLY A 38 -8.43 2.05 6.16
CA GLY A 38 -7.51 1.38 5.23
C GLY A 38 -7.47 2.01 3.84
N ARG A 39 -8.13 3.16 3.62
CA ARG A 39 -8.12 3.83 2.31
C ARG A 39 -6.75 4.41 2.04
N GLN A 40 -6.15 3.95 0.96
CA GLN A 40 -4.88 4.49 0.51
C GLN A 40 -5.12 5.71 -0.38
N ILE A 41 -4.37 6.79 -0.14
CA ILE A 41 -4.45 8.06 -0.88
C ILE A 41 -3.08 8.46 -1.44
N ARG A 42 -3.07 8.91 -2.71
CA ARG A 42 -1.83 9.23 -3.45
C ARG A 42 -1.28 10.62 -3.12
N SER A 43 -2.14 11.54 -2.69
CA SER A 43 -1.81 12.96 -2.52
C SER A 43 -1.93 13.38 -1.05
N LYS A 44 -0.96 14.16 -0.54
CA LYS A 44 -0.99 14.64 0.85
C LYS A 44 -2.22 15.47 1.18
N MET A 45 -2.61 16.36 0.28
CA MET A 45 -3.77 17.24 0.48
C MET A 45 -5.08 16.44 0.56
N ASP A 46 -5.25 15.48 -0.35
CA ASP A 46 -6.41 14.60 -0.40
C ASP A 46 -6.49 13.73 0.87
N PHE A 47 -5.34 13.29 1.39
CA PHE A 47 -5.28 12.56 2.65
C PHE A 47 -5.69 13.40 3.85
N LEU A 48 -5.22 14.65 3.94
CA LEU A 48 -5.58 15.55 5.04
C LEU A 48 -7.09 15.83 5.04
N LEU A 49 -7.67 16.14 3.87
CA LEU A 49 -9.12 16.34 3.73
C LEU A 49 -9.91 15.09 4.09
N HIS A 50 -9.45 13.93 3.64
CA HIS A 50 -10.04 12.64 3.99
C HIS A 50 -10.03 12.38 5.50
N VAL A 51 -8.87 12.55 6.16
CA VAL A 51 -8.75 12.38 7.62
C VAL A 51 -9.60 13.39 8.38
N GLN A 52 -9.70 14.63 7.88
CA GLN A 52 -10.60 15.64 8.45
C GLN A 52 -12.07 15.22 8.35
N GLY A 53 -12.49 14.55 7.27
CA GLY A 53 -13.82 13.98 7.13
C GLY A 53 -14.16 12.97 8.23
N HIS A 54 -13.21 12.11 8.61
CA HIS A 54 -13.38 11.19 9.75
C HIS A 54 -13.66 11.93 11.06
N THR A 55 -12.89 12.99 11.35
CA THR A 55 -13.07 13.79 12.58
C THR A 55 -14.44 14.47 12.64
N LEU A 56 -15.00 14.83 11.49
CA LEU A 56 -16.32 15.46 11.38
C LEU A 56 -17.47 14.45 11.31
N GLY A 57 -17.18 13.14 11.37
CA GLY A 57 -18.20 12.09 11.26
C GLY A 57 -18.84 11.99 9.86
N LEU A 58 -18.20 12.57 8.84
CA LEU A 58 -18.65 12.45 7.46
C LEU A 58 -18.44 11.00 6.99
N PRO A 59 -19.50 10.33 6.49
CA PRO A 59 -19.37 8.98 5.98
C PRO A 59 -18.45 8.95 4.75
N HIS A 60 -17.71 7.86 4.65
CA HIS A 60 -16.77 7.56 3.57
C HIS A 60 -17.44 6.87 2.39
#